data_AF-X0TKH6-F1
#
_entry.id   AF-X0TKH6-F1
#
_cell.length_a   1.000
_cell.length_b   1.000
_cell.length_c   1.000
_cell.angle_alpha   90.00
_cell.angle_beta   90.00
_cell.angle_gamma   90.00
#
_symmetry.space_group_name_H-M   'P 1'
#
loop_
_entity.id
_entity.type
_entity.pdbx_description
1 polymer ?
#
loop_
_entity_poly.entity_id
_entity_poly.type
_entity_poly.pdbx_seq_one_letter_code
_entity_poly.pdbx_strand_id
1 'polypeptide(L)'
;AMYKHVANKEAELVWHGFTEGHVHPLDYDKVPYAVFTWPQMASVGLTEREAAARGLDYLVGEYNYIDTAKGAAMDEEDGYVKVILEEESYRILGAHIVGPFAPILIQEIINVMNAGDGSVWPITDSMHIHPALPEVVQRAIYNIRAPGHHH
;
A
#
# COMPACT_ATOMS: atom_id res chain seq x y z
N ALA A 1 -5.32 14.58 8.15
CA ALA A 1 -6.16 14.56 6.92
C ALA A 1 -7.63 14.42 7.32
N MET A 2 -8.59 14.94 6.53
CA MET A 2 -10.03 14.87 6.88
C MET A 2 -10.67 13.58 6.36
N TYR A 3 -10.50 12.46 7.08
CA TYR A 3 -11.14 11.18 6.74
C TYR A 3 -11.84 10.54 7.93
N LYS A 4 -12.91 9.78 7.66
CA LYS A 4 -13.71 9.12 8.70
C LYS A 4 -12.90 8.12 9.52
N HIS A 5 -12.03 7.32 8.89
CA HIS A 5 -11.19 6.35 9.59
C HIS A 5 -10.11 7.02 10.47
N VAL A 6 -9.64 8.21 10.08
CA VAL A 6 -8.75 9.02 10.93
C VAL A 6 -9.49 9.46 12.19
N ALA A 7 -10.68 10.05 12.03
CA ALA A 7 -11.50 10.48 13.17
C ALA A 7 -11.86 9.31 14.11
N ASN A 8 -12.20 8.14 13.56
CA ASN A 8 -12.45 6.94 14.35
C ASN A 8 -11.21 6.53 15.16
N LYS A 9 -10.02 6.56 14.54
CA LYS A 9 -8.78 6.14 15.20
C LYS A 9 -8.29 7.14 16.24
N GLU A 10 -8.46 8.44 15.99
CA GLU A 10 -8.21 9.50 16.97
C GLU A 10 -9.16 9.37 18.17
N ALA A 11 -10.44 9.06 17.94
CA ALA A 11 -11.41 8.83 19.02
C ALA A 11 -11.04 7.60 19.87
N GLU A 12 -10.60 6.51 19.23
CA GLU A 12 -10.07 5.33 19.91
C GLU A 12 -8.85 5.69 20.78
N LEU A 13 -7.90 6.47 20.24
CA LEU A 13 -6.72 6.91 20.98
C LEU A 13 -7.09 7.74 22.22
N VAL A 14 -8.02 8.69 22.08
CA VAL A 14 -8.50 9.52 23.20
C VAL A 14 -9.17 8.64 24.26
N TRP A 15 -9.96 7.65 23.85
CA TRP A 15 -10.59 6.71 24.77
C TRP A 15 -9.54 5.91 25.57
N HIS A 16 -8.56 5.28 24.91
CA HIS A 16 -7.48 4.55 25.59
C HIS A 16 -6.67 5.44 26.53
N GLY A 17 -6.34 6.67 26.10
CA GLY A 17 -5.63 7.62 26.94
C GLY A 17 -6.42 7.98 28.21
N PHE A 18 -7.74 8.08 28.09
CA PHE A 18 -8.62 8.36 29.22
C PHE A 18 -8.80 7.16 30.15
N THR A 19 -8.95 5.94 29.63
CA THR A 19 -9.28 4.75 30.43
C THR A 19 -8.07 3.95 30.92
N GLU A 20 -6.99 3.91 30.15
CA GLU A 20 -5.84 3.01 30.36
C GLU A 20 -4.53 3.76 30.65
N GLY A 21 -4.48 5.08 30.42
CA GLY A 21 -3.31 5.92 30.69
C GLY A 21 -2.09 5.65 29.80
N HIS A 22 -2.22 4.76 28.80
CA HIS A 22 -1.20 4.46 27.81
C HIS A 22 -1.75 4.73 26.41
N VAL A 23 -0.99 5.47 25.60
CA VAL A 23 -1.34 5.81 24.22
C VAL A 23 -0.12 5.68 23.33
N HIS A 24 -0.26 4.92 22.25
CA HIS A 24 0.72 4.86 21.18
C HIS A 24 0.41 5.99 20.20
N PRO A 25 1.35 6.90 19.89
CA PRO A 25 1.13 7.96 18.91
C PRO A 25 0.68 7.39 17.57
N LEU A 26 -0.28 8.07 16.93
CA LEU A 26 -0.67 7.72 15.56
C LEU A 26 0.41 8.16 14.58
N ASP A 27 0.80 7.23 13.73
CA ASP A 27 1.67 7.50 12.60
C ASP A 27 0.82 7.98 11.42
N TYR A 28 0.81 9.30 11.21
CA TYR A 28 0.01 9.93 10.16
C TYR A 28 0.56 9.67 8.75
N ASP A 29 1.81 9.22 8.61
CA ASP A 29 2.37 8.81 7.31
C ASP A 29 1.71 7.50 6.82
N LYS A 30 1.05 6.75 7.72
CA LYS A 30 0.34 5.50 7.40
C LYS A 30 -1.17 5.67 7.26
N VAL A 31 -1.66 6.91 7.15
CA VAL A 31 -3.09 7.16 6.92
C VAL A 31 -3.45 6.85 5.47
N PRO A 32 -4.34 5.87 5.22
CA PRO A 32 -4.75 5.57 3.86
C PRO A 32 -5.82 6.55 3.37
N TYR A 33 -6.04 6.57 2.07
CA TYR A 33 -7.22 7.18 1.48
C TYR A 33 -7.67 6.40 0.25
N ALA A 34 -8.93 6.58 -0.11
CA ALA A 34 -9.56 5.91 -1.24
C ALA A 34 -10.50 6.86 -1.99
N VAL A 35 -10.61 6.64 -3.30
CA VAL A 35 -11.58 7.27 -4.18
C VAL A 35 -12.39 6.16 -4.85
N PHE A 36 -13.71 6.20 -4.71
CA PHE A 36 -14.62 5.13 -5.12
C PHE A 36 -15.20 5.34 -6.52
N THR A 37 -14.41 5.91 -7.43
CA THR A 37 -14.74 6.04 -8.85
C THR A 37 -14.64 4.69 -9.57
N TRP A 38 -14.86 4.70 -10.89
CA TRP A 38 -14.52 3.60 -11.77
C TRP A 38 -13.42 4.05 -12.75
N PRO A 39 -12.18 3.52 -12.67
CA PRO A 39 -11.69 2.58 -11.67
C PRO A 39 -11.57 3.20 -10.26
N GLN A 40 -11.49 2.34 -9.24
CA GLN A 40 -11.26 2.78 -7.86
C GLN A 40 -9.78 3.13 -7.68
N MET A 41 -9.49 3.97 -6.70
CA MET A 41 -8.11 4.30 -6.32
C MET A 41 -7.94 4.17 -4.82
N ALA A 42 -6.78 3.70 -4.38
CA ALA A 42 -6.40 3.68 -2.98
C ALA A 42 -4.90 3.93 -2.82
N SER A 43 -4.53 4.62 -1.75
CA SER A 43 -3.14 4.99 -1.50
C SER A 43 -2.86 5.12 0.00
N VAL A 44 -1.59 4.90 0.37
CA VAL A 44 -1.03 5.12 1.71
C VAL A 44 0.43 5.54 1.58
N GLY A 45 0.93 6.35 2.51
CA GLY A 45 2.32 6.76 2.52
C GLY A 45 2.71 7.72 1.40
N LEU A 46 3.99 7.70 1.05
CA LEU A 46 4.59 8.63 0.10
C LEU A 46 4.25 8.30 -1.34
N THR A 47 4.13 9.33 -2.16
CA THR A 47 4.29 9.24 -3.61
C THR A 47 5.77 9.18 -3.98
N GLU A 48 6.07 8.65 -5.17
CA GLU A 48 7.43 8.60 -5.70
C GLU A 48 8.06 10.00 -5.81
N ARG A 49 7.25 10.99 -6.21
CA ARG A 49 7.67 12.40 -6.27
C ARG A 49 8.03 12.94 -4.88
N GLU A 50 7.30 12.57 -3.84
CA GLU A 50 7.62 12.97 -2.46
C GLU A 50 8.87 12.25 -1.94
N ALA A 51 9.04 10.97 -2.24
CA ALA A 51 10.26 10.24 -1.90
C ALA A 51 11.50 10.89 -2.54
N ALA A 52 11.42 11.21 -3.84
CA ALA A 52 12.46 11.94 -4.55
C ALA A 52 12.71 13.33 -3.99
N ALA A 53 11.65 14.10 -3.68
CA ALA A 53 11.77 15.44 -3.10
C ALA A 53 12.38 15.43 -1.70
N ARG A 54 12.22 14.33 -0.95
CA ARG A 54 12.85 14.11 0.36
C ARG A 54 14.30 13.61 0.24
N GLY A 55 14.80 13.33 -0.97
CA GLY A 55 16.14 12.81 -1.18
C GLY A 55 16.36 11.41 -0.60
N LEU A 56 15.30 10.58 -0.57
CA LEU A 56 15.40 9.21 -0.10
C LEU A 56 15.98 8.31 -1.20
N ASP A 57 16.74 7.30 -0.81
CA ASP A 57 17.10 6.18 -1.66
C ASP A 57 15.94 5.16 -1.63
N TYR A 58 15.31 4.96 -2.78
CA TYR A 58 14.10 4.16 -2.87
C TYR A 58 14.06 3.30 -4.13
N LEU A 59 13.29 2.22 -4.05
CA LEU A 59 12.95 1.33 -5.14
C LEU A 59 11.45 1.41 -5.44
N VAL A 60 11.06 1.01 -6.64
CA VAL A 60 9.66 1.00 -7.11
C VAL A 60 9.31 -0.41 -7.55
N GLY A 61 8.32 -1.03 -6.91
CA GLY A 61 7.64 -2.22 -7.39
C GLY A 61 6.37 -1.85 -8.13
N GLU A 62 6.12 -2.41 -9.31
CA GLU A 62 4.94 -2.09 -10.12
C GLU A 62 4.44 -3.30 -10.90
N TYR A 63 3.12 -3.49 -10.98
CA TYR A 63 2.54 -4.57 -11.78
C TYR A 63 1.12 -4.24 -12.21
N ASN A 64 0.77 -4.58 -13.45
CA ASN A 64 -0.56 -4.35 -13.98
C ASN A 64 -1.51 -5.49 -13.58
N TYR A 65 -2.79 -5.16 -13.46
CA TYR A 65 -3.84 -6.14 -13.20
C TYR A 65 -3.90 -7.16 -14.34
N ILE A 66 -3.88 -6.70 -15.59
CA ILE A 66 -3.98 -7.53 -16.79
C ILE A 66 -2.93 -8.65 -16.85
N ASP A 67 -1.76 -8.42 -16.25
CA ASP A 67 -0.64 -9.37 -16.23
C ASP A 67 -0.80 -10.48 -15.17
N THR A 68 -1.91 -10.48 -14.42
CA THR A 68 -2.31 -11.57 -13.51
C THR A 68 -3.41 -12.42 -14.13
N ALA A 69 -3.50 -13.71 -13.75
CA ALA A 69 -4.57 -14.59 -14.24
C ALA A 69 -5.97 -14.05 -13.89
N LYS A 70 -6.14 -13.45 -12.72
CA LYS A 70 -7.43 -12.89 -12.29
C LYS A 70 -7.76 -11.59 -13.05
N GLY A 71 -6.80 -10.70 -13.25
CA GLY A 71 -7.02 -9.46 -14.00
C GLY A 71 -7.27 -9.73 -15.48
N ALA A 72 -6.53 -10.66 -16.10
CA ALA A 72 -6.83 -11.15 -17.45
C ALA A 72 -8.26 -11.72 -17.56
N ALA A 73 -8.69 -12.52 -16.58
CA ALA A 73 -10.06 -13.05 -16.55
C ALA A 73 -11.14 -11.98 -16.32
N MET A 74 -10.76 -10.79 -15.84
CA MET A 74 -11.64 -9.64 -15.64
C MET A 74 -11.60 -8.63 -16.77
N ASP A 75 -10.71 -8.80 -17.75
CA ASP A 75 -10.45 -7.82 -18.82
C ASP A 75 -10.05 -6.43 -18.26
N GLU A 76 -9.25 -6.43 -17.19
CA GLU A 76 -8.84 -5.20 -16.51
C GLU A 76 -7.52 -4.66 -17.09
N GLU A 77 -7.62 -3.81 -18.11
CA GLU A 77 -6.49 -3.26 -18.87
C GLU A 77 -5.80 -2.06 -18.20
N ASP A 78 -6.54 -1.23 -17.47
CA ASP A 78 -6.07 0.08 -16.97
C ASP A 78 -5.56 0.05 -15.53
N GLY A 79 -5.80 -1.06 -14.80
CA GLY A 79 -5.46 -1.21 -13.39
C GLY A 79 -4.00 -1.58 -13.14
N TYR A 80 -3.41 -1.04 -12.08
CA TYR A 80 -2.06 -1.37 -11.62
C TYR A 80 -1.87 -1.17 -10.11
N VAL A 81 -0.84 -1.82 -9.57
CA VAL A 81 -0.32 -1.60 -8.21
C VAL A 81 1.08 -1.01 -8.33
N LYS A 82 1.38 0.03 -7.54
CA LYS A 82 2.72 0.57 -7.34
C LYS A 82 3.06 0.62 -5.85
N VAL A 83 4.24 0.12 -5.48
CA VAL A 83 4.78 0.13 -4.12
C VAL A 83 6.14 0.82 -4.13
N ILE A 84 6.39 1.70 -3.18
CA ILE A 84 7.63 2.46 -3.02
C ILE A 84 8.32 1.96 -1.77
N LEU A 85 9.58 1.57 -1.89
CA LEU A 85 10.34 0.89 -0.85
C LEU A 85 11.61 1.64 -0.54
N GLU A 86 12.02 1.67 0.72
CA GLU A 86 13.37 2.11 1.12
C GLU A 86 14.39 1.09 0.60
N GLU A 87 15.46 1.54 -0.08
CA GLU A 87 16.36 0.65 -0.82
C GLU A 87 17.11 -0.35 0.07
N GLU A 88 17.59 0.09 1.24
CA GLU A 88 18.40 -0.75 2.13
C GLU A 88 17.56 -1.77 2.91
N SER A 89 16.40 -1.35 3.42
CA SER A 89 15.61 -2.15 4.36
C SER A 89 14.42 -2.86 3.72
N TYR A 90 14.05 -2.50 2.48
CA TYR A 90 12.80 -2.89 1.83
C TYR A 90 11.53 -2.52 2.62
N ARG A 91 11.64 -1.53 3.52
CA ARG A 91 10.51 -0.96 4.24
C ARG A 91 9.59 -0.23 3.27
N ILE A 92 8.28 -0.44 3.41
CA ILE A 92 7.29 0.22 2.57
C ILE A 92 7.19 1.69 2.97
N LEU A 93 7.52 2.58 2.03
CA LEU A 93 7.41 4.03 2.16
C LEU A 93 6.05 4.54 1.70
N GLY A 94 5.43 3.84 0.74
CA GLY A 94 4.09 4.15 0.26
C GLY A 94 3.62 3.15 -0.79
N ALA A 95 2.33 3.16 -1.06
CA ALA A 95 1.73 2.34 -2.10
C ALA A 95 0.48 2.98 -2.68
N HIS A 96 0.23 2.68 -3.95
CA HIS A 96 -0.79 3.28 -4.79
C HIS A 96 -1.41 2.18 -5.65
N ILE A 97 -2.73 2.06 -5.62
CA ILE A 97 -3.47 1.07 -6.41
C ILE A 97 -4.55 1.79 -7.19
N VAL A 98 -4.61 1.53 -8.49
CA VAL A 98 -5.69 1.93 -9.39
C VAL A 98 -6.30 0.65 -9.96
N GLY A 99 -7.61 0.47 -9.82
CA GLY A 99 -8.30 -0.71 -10.35
C GLY A 99 -9.42 -1.23 -9.45
N PRO A 100 -10.10 -2.30 -9.86
CA PRO A 100 -11.15 -2.93 -9.08
C PRO A 100 -10.66 -3.34 -7.69
N PHE A 101 -11.47 -3.04 -6.68
CA PHE A 101 -11.21 -3.39 -5.28
C PHE A 101 -9.93 -2.77 -4.68
N ALA A 102 -9.39 -1.69 -5.26
CA ALA A 102 -8.22 -0.99 -4.73
C ALA A 102 -8.30 -0.67 -3.21
N PRO A 103 -9.44 -0.18 -2.66
CA PRO A 103 -9.57 0.10 -1.22
C PRO A 103 -9.52 -1.15 -0.34
N ILE A 104 -9.81 -2.32 -0.90
CA ILE A 104 -9.71 -3.60 -0.18
C ILE A 104 -8.27 -4.11 -0.24
N LEU A 105 -7.66 -4.08 -1.43
CA LEU A 105 -6.29 -4.60 -1.65
C LEU A 105 -5.23 -3.79 -0.90
N ILE A 106 -5.38 -2.46 -0.82
CA ILE A 106 -4.42 -1.61 -0.10
C ILE A 106 -4.32 -1.98 1.39
N GLN A 107 -5.37 -2.59 1.97
CA GLN A 107 -5.41 -2.96 3.39
C GLN A 107 -4.31 -3.95 3.77
N GLU A 108 -3.94 -4.85 2.85
CA GLU A 108 -2.82 -5.78 3.07
C GLU A 108 -1.51 -5.02 3.31
N ILE A 109 -1.21 -4.02 2.47
CA ILE A 109 -0.02 -3.17 2.60
C ILE A 109 -0.07 -2.34 3.88
N ILE A 110 -1.23 -1.76 4.22
CA ILE A 110 -1.40 -0.97 5.43
C ILE A 110 -1.12 -1.80 6.68
N ASN A 111 -1.59 -3.06 6.70
CA ASN A 111 -1.33 -3.97 7.82
C ASN A 111 0.17 -4.25 7.96
N VAL A 112 0.87 -4.49 6.84
CA VAL A 112 2.33 -4.71 6.85
C VAL A 112 3.09 -3.46 7.30
N MET A 113 2.72 -2.26 6.84
CA MET A 113 3.34 -1.01 7.29
C MET A 113 3.20 -0.78 8.81
N ASN A 114 2.18 -1.37 9.45
CA ASN A 114 1.92 -1.25 10.89
C ASN A 114 2.39 -2.47 11.70
N ALA A 115 2.99 -3.47 11.07
CA ALA A 115 3.47 -4.69 11.72
C ALA A 115 4.98 -4.90 11.50
N GLY A 116 5.65 -5.51 12.48
CA GLY A 116 7.08 -5.81 12.39
C GLY A 116 7.94 -4.58 12.10
N ASP A 117 8.86 -4.70 11.16
CA ASP A 117 9.73 -3.62 10.68
C ASP A 117 9.15 -2.85 9.47
N GLY A 118 7.95 -3.22 9.00
CA GLY A 118 7.30 -2.63 7.83
C GLY A 118 7.93 -3.03 6.49
N SER A 119 8.81 -4.04 6.47
CA SER A 119 9.36 -4.61 5.24
C SER A 119 8.30 -5.38 4.43
N VAL A 120 8.51 -5.53 3.13
CA VAL A 120 7.59 -6.23 2.22
C VAL A 120 7.51 -7.75 2.43
N TRP A 121 8.43 -8.32 3.20
CA TRP A 121 8.61 -9.78 3.31
C TRP A 121 7.36 -10.56 3.74
N PRO A 122 6.50 -10.06 4.66
CA PRO A 122 5.25 -10.74 4.98
C PRO A 122 4.33 -10.96 3.76
N ILE A 123 4.38 -10.08 2.75
CA ILE A 123 3.58 -10.23 1.51
C ILE A 123 4.20 -11.31 0.62
N THR A 124 5.52 -11.33 0.45
CA THR A 124 6.19 -12.32 -0.40
C THR A 124 6.21 -13.71 0.21
N ASP A 125 6.38 -13.81 1.53
CA ASP A 125 6.46 -15.09 2.26
C ASP A 125 5.08 -15.75 2.44
N SER A 126 4.00 -15.00 2.22
CA SER A 126 2.63 -15.49 2.33
C SER A 126 2.16 -16.26 1.09
N MET A 127 1.40 -17.33 1.32
CA MET A 127 0.70 -18.05 0.26
C MET A 127 -0.47 -17.22 -0.27
N HIS A 128 -0.42 -16.88 -1.55
CA HIS A 128 -1.48 -16.18 -2.24
C HIS A 128 -2.43 -17.18 -2.91
N ILE A 129 -3.73 -16.95 -2.78
CA ILE A 129 -4.77 -17.73 -3.47
C ILE A 129 -4.64 -17.46 -4.97
N HIS A 130 -4.71 -18.51 -5.77
CA HIS A 130 -4.70 -18.42 -7.23
C HIS A 130 -5.98 -19.03 -7.84
N PRO A 131 -6.62 -18.38 -8.84
CA PRO A 131 -6.38 -17.00 -9.28
C PRO A 131 -7.10 -15.99 -8.36
N ALA A 132 -6.41 -14.97 -7.86
CA ALA A 132 -7.03 -13.90 -7.07
C ALA A 132 -6.32 -12.54 -7.22
N LEU A 133 -7.06 -11.45 -6.98
CA LEU A 133 -6.52 -10.09 -7.09
C LEU A 133 -5.34 -9.76 -6.16
N PRO A 134 -5.23 -10.31 -4.92
CA PRO A 134 -4.03 -10.07 -4.10
C PRO A 134 -2.72 -10.43 -4.79
N GLU A 135 -2.74 -11.35 -5.77
CA GLU A 135 -1.55 -11.66 -6.56
C GLU A 135 -0.96 -10.43 -7.27
N VAL A 136 -1.74 -9.40 -7.63
CA VAL A 136 -1.21 -8.18 -8.24
C VAL A 136 -0.31 -7.39 -7.28
N VAL A 137 -0.62 -7.40 -5.98
CA VAL A 137 0.20 -6.77 -4.94
C VAL A 137 1.51 -7.55 -4.77
N GLN A 138 1.43 -8.88 -4.68
CA GLN A 138 2.61 -9.74 -4.60
C GLN A 138 3.53 -9.57 -5.81
N ARG A 139 2.96 -9.54 -7.02
CA ARG A 139 3.71 -9.40 -8.27
C ARG A 139 4.38 -8.03 -8.40
N ALA A 140 3.76 -6.96 -7.90
CA ALA A 140 4.42 -5.66 -7.83
C ALA A 140 5.70 -5.70 -6.99
N ILE A 141 5.70 -6.45 -5.89
CA ILE A 141 6.88 -6.63 -5.03
C ILE A 141 7.94 -7.54 -5.68
N TYR A 142 7.54 -8.50 -6.51
CA TYR A 142 8.50 -9.26 -7.31
C TYR A 142 9.10 -8.48 -8.47
N ASN A 143 8.44 -7.41 -8.92
CA ASN A 143 8.85 -6.56 -10.03
C ASN A 143 9.45 -5.23 -9.55
N ILE A 144 10.39 -5.30 -8.61
CA ILE A 144 11.10 -4.13 -8.07
C ILE A 144 12.18 -3.65 -9.03
N ARG A 145 12.26 -2.32 -9.21
CA ARG A 145 13.24 -1.62 -10.04
C ARG A 145 13.74 -0.34 -9.39
N ALA A 146 14.87 0.16 -9.88
CA ALA A 146 15.33 1.51 -9.57
C ALA A 146 14.38 2.57 -10.19
N PRO A 147 14.25 3.76 -9.58
CA PRO A 147 13.40 4.83 -10.08
C PRO A 147 13.75 5.24 -11.52
N GLY A 148 12.74 5.71 -12.26
CA GLY A 148 12.89 6.21 -13.63
C GLY A 148 13.06 5.16 -14.73
N HIS A 149 13.16 3.86 -14.42
CA HIS A 149 13.27 2.79 -15.41
C HIS A 149 11.90 2.25 -15.85
N HIS A 150 11.15 2.98 -16.67
CA HIS A 150 9.86 2.48 -17.18
C HIS A 150 10.08 1.57 -18.39
N HIS A 151 9.50 0.36 -18.36
CA HIS A 151 9.48 -0.55 -19.51
C HIS A 151 8.22 -0.33 -20.36
#